data_AF-A0A239C8Z0-F1
#
_entry.id   AF-A0A239C8Z0-F1
#
_cell.length_a   1.000
_cell.length_b   1.000
_cell.length_c   1.000
_cell.angle_alpha   90.00
_cell.angle_beta   90.00
_cell.angle_gamma   90.00
#
_symmetry.space_group_name_H-M   'P 1'
#
loop_
_entity.id
_entity.type
_entity.pdbx_description
1 polymer ?
#
loop_
_entity_poly.entity_id
_entity_poly.type
_entity_poly.pdbx_seq_one_letter_code
_entity_poly.pdbx_strand_id
1 'polypeptide(L)'
;MAGKTEKQDMAWRAIGGLIGIATAWGAKKVIGFAWEKTTGKKPPADSESLEISLGEAIGYAVVMGVGMQVAQIVVARTARRRYDAWKGLKDSAKDVVS
;
A
#
# COMPACT_ATOMS: atom_id res chain seq x y z
N MET A 1 32.07 18.57 -4.72
CA MET A 1 31.05 17.56 -5.14
C MET A 1 29.88 17.40 -4.16
N ALA A 2 30.01 17.74 -2.86
CA ALA A 2 28.98 17.50 -1.83
C ALA A 2 27.61 18.17 -2.07
N GLY A 3 27.55 19.40 -2.61
CA GLY A 3 26.29 20.12 -2.80
C GLY A 3 25.35 19.59 -3.89
N LYS A 4 25.84 18.73 -4.80
CA LYS A 4 25.00 18.11 -5.85
C LYS A 4 24.25 16.90 -5.31
N THR A 5 24.94 16.07 -4.51
CA THR A 5 24.38 14.88 -3.87
C THR A 5 23.26 15.26 -2.91
N GLU A 6 23.47 16.28 -2.07
CA GLU A 6 22.45 16.70 -1.10
C GLU A 6 21.17 17.23 -1.75
N LYS A 7 21.28 17.99 -2.85
CA LYS A 7 20.13 18.43 -3.64
C LYS A 7 19.41 17.26 -4.31
N GLN A 8 20.15 16.29 -4.82
CA GLN A 8 19.60 15.09 -5.44
C GLN A 8 18.86 14.23 -4.40
N ASP A 9 19.43 14.05 -3.22
CA ASP A 9 18.82 13.30 -2.12
C ASP A 9 17.54 13.97 -1.63
N MET A 10 17.54 15.31 -1.54
CA MET A 10 16.35 16.08 -1.17
C MET A 10 15.25 15.97 -2.24
N ALA A 11 15.61 15.99 -3.53
CA ALA A 11 14.65 15.77 -4.61
C ALA A 11 14.03 14.35 -4.54
N TRP A 12 14.84 13.32 -4.29
CA TRP A 12 14.34 11.96 -4.12
C TRP A 12 13.44 11.81 -2.90
N ARG A 13 13.75 12.47 -1.79
CA ARG A 13 12.90 12.49 -0.60
C ARG A 13 11.56 13.17 -0.87
N ALA A 14 11.55 14.27 -1.62
CA ALA A 14 10.33 14.97 -2.01
C ALA A 14 9.44 14.08 -2.90
N ILE A 15 10.04 13.40 -3.89
CA ILE A 15 9.34 12.44 -4.75
C ILE A 15 8.76 11.29 -3.91
N GLY A 16 9.56 10.70 -3.02
CA GLY A 16 9.11 9.64 -2.12
C GLY A 16 7.94 10.09 -1.24
N GLY A 17 7.99 11.33 -0.72
CA GLY A 17 6.90 11.94 0.03
C GLY A 17 5.62 12.08 -0.79
N LEU A 18 5.70 12.61 -2.01
CA LEU A 18 4.55 12.75 -2.91
C LEU A 18 3.93 11.40 -3.29
N ILE A 19 4.76 10.40 -3.58
CA ILE A 19 4.30 9.04 -3.86
C ILE A 19 3.59 8.47 -2.62
N GLY A 20 4.13 8.69 -1.42
CA GLY A 20 3.51 8.27 -0.16
C GLY A 20 2.11 8.89 0.02
N ILE A 21 1.97 10.19 -0.22
CA ILE A 21 0.68 10.90 -0.13
C ILE A 21 -0.32 10.34 -1.13
N ALA A 22 0.08 10.18 -2.39
CA ALA A 22 -0.78 9.63 -3.44
C ALA A 22 -1.23 8.20 -3.11
N THR A 23 -0.31 7.38 -2.57
CA THR A 23 -0.59 6.01 -2.14
C THR A 23 -1.59 5.99 -0.99
N ALA A 24 -1.44 6.86 0.01
CA ALA A 24 -2.36 6.96 1.14
C ALA A 24 -3.77 7.39 0.69
N TRP A 25 -3.86 8.37 -0.21
CA TRP A 25 -5.14 8.82 -0.78
C TRP A 25 -5.83 7.71 -1.57
N GLY A 26 -5.08 7.01 -2.43
CA GLY A 26 -5.58 5.85 -3.17
C GLY A 26 -6.06 4.73 -2.25
N ALA A 27 -5.28 4.39 -1.22
CA ALA A 27 -5.65 3.38 -0.23
C ALA A 27 -6.97 3.73 0.48
N LYS A 28 -7.14 4.97 0.94
CA LYS A 28 -8.39 5.43 1.58
C LYS A 28 -9.60 5.23 0.66
N LYS A 29 -9.44 5.48 -0.63
CA LYS A 29 -10.53 5.33 -1.60
C LYS A 29 -10.86 3.87 -1.89
N VAL A 30 -9.84 3.02 -2.04
CA VAL A 30 -10.02 1.57 -2.22
C VAL A 30 -10.68 0.94 -1.01
N ILE A 31 -10.22 1.26 0.21
CA ILE A 31 -10.81 0.75 1.45
C ILE A 31 -12.27 1.18 1.57
N GLY A 32 -12.55 2.47 1.34
CA GLY A 32 -13.93 2.98 1.39
C GLY A 32 -14.86 2.30 0.38
N PHE A 33 -14.38 2.11 -0.86
CA PHE A 33 -15.15 1.42 -1.89
C PHE A 33 -15.37 -0.07 -1.58
N ALA A 34 -14.34 -0.75 -1.10
CA ALA A 34 -14.46 -2.15 -0.68
C ALA A 34 -15.48 -2.30 0.44
N TRP A 35 -15.46 -1.38 1.42
CA TRP A 35 -16.39 -1.38 2.54
C TRP A 35 -17.84 -1.10 2.12
N GLU A 36 -18.07 -0.07 1.30
CA GLU A 36 -19.40 0.24 0.78
C GLU A 36 -19.95 -0.95 -0.02
N LYS A 37 -19.09 -1.65 -0.78
CA LYS A 37 -19.49 -2.80 -1.58
C LYS A 37 -19.76 -4.06 -0.75
N THR A 38 -19.03 -4.31 0.33
CA THR A 38 -19.25 -5.49 1.19
C THR A 38 -20.37 -5.29 2.20
N THR A 39 -20.48 -4.07 2.75
CA THR A 39 -21.33 -3.78 3.91
C THR A 39 -22.58 -2.97 3.53
N GLY A 40 -22.60 -2.35 2.34
CA GLY A 40 -23.71 -1.52 1.87
C GLY A 40 -23.88 -0.20 2.63
N LYS A 41 -22.92 0.15 3.50
CA LYS A 41 -22.94 1.32 4.38
C LYS A 41 -21.70 2.18 4.16
N LYS A 42 -21.80 3.49 4.45
CA LYS A 42 -20.64 4.39 4.42
C LYS A 42 -19.57 3.89 5.41
N PRO A 43 -18.28 3.93 5.02
CA PRO A 43 -17.19 3.46 5.86
C PRO A 43 -17.20 4.19 7.21
N PRO A 44 -17.03 3.48 8.34
CA PRO A 44 -16.95 4.06 9.68
C PRO A 44 -15.67 4.89 9.76
N ALA A 45 -15.74 6.13 9.30
CA ALA A 45 -14.69 7.13 9.46
C ALA A 45 -14.93 8.01 10.70
N ASP A 46 -16.12 7.93 11.29
CA ASP A 46 -16.54 8.67 12.48
C ASP A 46 -16.36 7.79 13.73
N SER A 47 -15.10 7.57 14.10
CA SER A 47 -14.69 6.88 15.33
C SER A 47 -15.20 7.55 16.61
N GLU A 48 -15.66 8.80 16.52
CA GLU A 48 -16.19 9.62 17.63
C GLU A 48 -17.70 9.48 17.83
N SER A 49 -18.41 8.78 16.93
CA SER A 49 -19.83 8.49 17.14
C SER A 49 -19.99 7.32 18.11
N LEU A 50 -20.51 7.59 19.31
CA LEU A 50 -20.87 6.61 20.34
C LEU A 50 -21.92 5.57 19.89
N GLU A 51 -22.38 5.65 18.63
CA GLU A 51 -23.35 4.74 18.00
C GLU A 51 -22.71 3.45 17.46
N ILE A 52 -21.38 3.37 17.36
CA ILE A 52 -20.71 2.09 17.04
C ILE A 52 -20.72 1.22 18.30
N SER A 53 -21.57 0.19 18.30
CA SER A 53 -21.58 -0.87 19.32
C SER A 53 -20.17 -1.45 19.52
N LEU A 54 -19.76 -1.69 20.77
CA LEU A 54 -18.45 -2.29 21.09
C LEU A 54 -18.18 -3.59 20.31
N GLY A 55 -19.23 -4.39 20.07
CA GLY A 55 -19.12 -5.61 19.25
C GLY A 55 -18.82 -5.33 17.78
N GLU A 56 -19.35 -4.24 17.24
CA GLU A 56 -19.10 -3.81 15.86
C GLU A 56 -17.67 -3.23 15.71
N ALA A 57 -17.20 -2.46 16.70
CA ALA A 57 -15.82 -1.97 16.76
C ALA A 57 -14.80 -3.12 16.84
N ILE A 58 -15.04 -4.12 17.69
CA ILE A 58 -14.17 -5.30 17.80
C ILE A 58 -14.22 -6.12 16.51
N GLY A 59 -15.40 -6.33 15.92
CA GLY A 59 -15.55 -7.00 14.63
C GLY A 59 -14.75 -6.32 13.53
N TYR A 60 -14.82 -4.99 13.44
CA TYR A 60 -14.03 -4.19 12.50
C TYR A 60 -12.53 -4.33 12.76
N ALA A 61 -12.10 -4.23 14.02
CA ALA A 61 -10.69 -4.35 14.39
C ALA A 61 -10.10 -5.72 14.02
N VAL A 62 -10.84 -6.81 14.23
CA VAL A 62 -10.41 -8.16 13.84
C VAL A 62 -10.32 -8.29 12.32
N VAL A 63 -11.33 -7.83 11.59
CA VAL A 63 -11.33 -7.85 10.11
C VAL A 63 -10.17 -7.05 9.56
N MET A 64 -9.92 -5.85 10.08
CA MET A 64 -8.80 -5.00 9.67
C MET A 64 -7.45 -5.60 10.08
N GLY A 65 -7.33 -6.15 11.28
CA GLY A 65 -6.11 -6.80 11.77
C GLY A 65 -5.72 -8.01 10.92
N VAL A 66 -6.67 -8.92 10.68
CA VAL A 66 -6.44 -10.11 9.84
C VAL A 66 -6.26 -9.71 8.38
N GLY A 67 -7.12 -8.84 7.86
CA GLY A 67 -7.07 -8.36 6.48
C GLY A 67 -5.74 -7.69 6.14
N MET A 68 -5.20 -6.86 7.05
CA MET A 68 -3.91 -6.21 6.84
C MET A 68 -2.76 -7.23 6.76
N GLN A 69 -2.78 -8.28 7.59
CA GLN A 69 -1.74 -9.30 7.52
C GLN A 69 -1.80 -10.13 6.24
N VAL A 70 -3.00 -10.51 5.81
CA VAL A 70 -3.18 -11.17 4.51
C VAL A 70 -2.69 -10.27 3.38
N ALA A 71 -3.01 -8.98 3.42
CA ALA A 71 -2.56 -8.01 2.43
C ALA A 71 -1.03 -7.92 2.38
N GLN A 72 -0.33 -7.86 3.54
CA GLN A 72 1.13 -7.85 3.59
C GLN A 72 1.75 -9.10 2.93
N ILE A 73 1.19 -10.28 3.18
CA ILE A 73 1.65 -11.53 2.56
C ILE A 73 1.48 -11.47 1.04
N VAL A 74 0.32 -11.03 0.56
CA VAL A 74 0.03 -10.91 -0.88
C VAL A 74 0.96 -9.90 -1.55
N VAL A 75 1.16 -8.74 -0.93
CA VAL A 75 2.09 -7.71 -1.40
C VAL A 75 3.51 -8.26 -1.48
N ALA A 76 4.01 -8.91 -0.41
CA ALA A 76 5.36 -9.48 -0.39
C ALA A 76 5.56 -10.55 -1.47
N ARG A 77 4.57 -11.43 -1.67
CA ARG A 77 4.62 -12.45 -2.73
C ARG A 77 4.61 -11.83 -4.12
N THR A 78 3.78 -10.83 -4.33
CA THR A 78 3.67 -10.15 -5.63
C THR A 78 4.93 -9.36 -5.94
N ALA A 79 5.49 -8.66 -4.95
CA ALA A 79 6.75 -7.95 -5.08
C ALA A 79 7.90 -8.89 -5.46
N ARG A 80 8.02 -10.03 -4.77
CA ARG A 80 9.03 -11.06 -5.10
C ARG A 80 8.86 -11.59 -6.53
N ARG A 81 7.65 -12.04 -6.90
CA ARG A 81 7.39 -12.54 -8.26
C ARG A 81 7.71 -11.51 -9.34
N ARG A 82 7.36 -10.24 -9.10
CA ARG A 82 7.64 -9.17 -10.07
C ARG A 82 9.14 -8.91 -10.16
N TYR A 83 9.85 -8.88 -9.04
CA TYR A 83 11.30 -8.71 -9.03
C TYR A 83 12.01 -9.85 -9.78
N ASP A 84 11.63 -11.10 -9.49
CA ASP A 84 12.21 -12.29 -10.14
C ASP A 84 11.98 -12.27 -11.65
N ALA A 85 10.77 -11.87 -12.09
CA ALA A 85 10.45 -11.74 -13.51
C ALA A 85 11.33 -10.69 -14.22
N TRP A 86 11.62 -9.56 -13.58
CA TRP A 86 12.53 -8.55 -14.15
C TRP A 86 13.97 -9.04 -14.22
N LYS A 87 14.40 -9.74 -13.16
CA LYS A 87 15.75 -10.28 -13.09
C LYS A 87 15.97 -11.32 -14.20
N GLY A 88 15.03 -12.26 -14.36
CA GLY A 88 15.09 -13.27 -15.42
C GLY A 88 15.09 -12.66 -16.83
N LEU A 89 14.30 -11.60 -17.06
CA LEU A 89 14.32 -10.85 -18.32
C LEU A 89 15.71 -10.23 -18.59
N LYS A 90 16.31 -9.62 -17.56
CA LYS A 90 17.61 -8.96 -17.67
C LYS A 90 18.75 -9.95 -17.90
N ASP A 91 18.72 -11.09 -17.22
CA ASP A 91 19.71 -12.15 -17.37
C ASP A 91 19.61 -12.76 -18.78
N SER A 92 18.40 -13.03 -19.27
CA SER A 92 18.17 -13.52 -20.64
C SER A 92 18.64 -12.53 -21.71
N ALA A 93 18.40 -11.22 -21.51
CA ALA A 93 18.86 -10.19 -22.44
C ALA A 93 20.39 -10.07 -22.47
N LYS A 94 21.06 -10.34 -21.34
CA LYS A 94 22.53 -10.32 -21.24
C LYS A 94 23.15 -11.52 -21.95
N ASP A 95 22.53 -12.69 -21.84
CA ASP A 95 23.01 -13.92 -22.51
C ASP A 95 22.86 -13.85 -24.04
N VAL A 96 21.87 -13.12 -24.56
CA VAL A 96 21.67 -12.92 -26.00
C VAL A 96 22.67 -11.93 -26.61
N VAL A 97 23.22 -11.01 -25.81
CA VAL A 97 24.12 -9.95 -26.30
C VAL A 97 25.61 -10.30 -26.12
N SER A 98 25.93 -11.34 -25.34
CA SER A 98 27.28 -11.85 -25.10
C SER A 98 27.67 -12.93 -26.09
#